data_AF-A0A356E4I4-F1
#
_entry.id   AF-A0A356E4I4-F1
#
_cell.length_a   1.000
_cell.length_b   1.000
_cell.length_c   1.000
_cell.angle_alpha   90.00
_cell.angle_beta   90.00
_cell.angle_gamma   90.00
#
_symmetry.space_group_name_H-M   'P 1'
#
loop_
_entity.id
_entity.type
_entity.pdbx_description
1 polymer ?
#
loop_
_entity_poly.entity_id
_entity_poly.type
_entity_poly.pdbx_seq_one_letter_code
_entity_poly.pdbx_strand_id
1 'polypeptide(L)' 'GVGGFSVYREVKQLLPDYHYLYCFDNAFFPYSEKSEEIIIERALKICQTIHKKYTIDIIVIACNTASTVVLPALRENFSI' A
#
# COMPACT_ATOMS: atom_id res chain seq x y z
N GLY A 1 5.37 -5.68 3.86
CA GLY A 1 6.36 -6.16 4.85
C GLY A 1 5.86 -5.98 6.26
N VAL A 2 6.48 -6.64 7.25
CA VAL A 2 6.25 -6.35 8.69
C VAL A 2 6.76 -4.94 9.05
N GLY A 3 7.78 -4.45 8.34
CA GLY A 3 8.34 -3.11 8.55
C GLY A 3 7.34 -1.94 8.40
N GLY A 4 6.20 -2.15 7.72
CA GLY A 4 5.16 -1.12 7.60
C GLY A 4 4.33 -0.90 8.88
N PHE A 5 4.46 -1.77 9.89
CA PHE A 5 3.71 -1.63 11.14
C PHE A 5 4.11 -0.38 11.94
N SER A 6 5.34 0.11 11.82
CA SER A 6 5.75 1.36 12.49
C SER A 6 4.94 2.55 11.96
N VAL A 7 4.82 2.68 10.63
CA VAL A 7 3.99 3.70 9.99
C VAL A 7 2.52 3.54 10.38
N TYR A 8 1.98 2.32 10.32
CA TYR A 8 0.60 2.06 10.72
C TYR A 8 0.31 2.50 12.16
N ARG A 9 1.21 2.17 13.10
CA ARG A 9 1.05 2.52 14.51
C ARG A 9 1.02 4.02 14.72
N GLU A 10 1.93 4.75 14.06
CA GLU A 10 2.00 6.21 14.18
C GLU A 10 0.75 6.88 13.61
N VAL A 11 0.30 6.46 12.41
CA VAL A 11 -0.91 7.00 11.79
C VAL A 11 -2.14 6.73 12.66
N LYS A 12 -2.26 5.52 13.22
CA LYS A 12 -3.38 5.16 14.10
C LYS A 12 -3.34 5.93 15.42
N GLN A 13 -2.16 6.24 15.94
CA GLN A 13 -2.03 7.05 17.16
C GLN A 13 -2.49 8.49 16.93
N LEU A 14 -2.18 9.06 15.77
CA LEU A 14 -2.56 10.43 15.41
C LEU A 14 -4.02 10.56 14.99
N LEU A 15 -4.61 9.52 14.41
CA LEU A 15 -5.95 9.51 13.81
C LEU A 15 -6.79 8.31 14.32
N PRO A 16 -7.01 8.16 15.63
CA PRO A 16 -7.54 6.92 16.23
C PRO A 16 -8.96 6.56 15.80
N ASP A 17 -9.75 7.54 15.37
CA ASP A 17 -11.19 7.38 15.10
C ASP A 17 -11.49 6.94 13.66
N TYR A 18 -10.47 6.70 12.83
CA TYR A 18 -10.63 6.21 11.46
C TYR A 18 -10.63 4.69 11.37
N HIS A 19 -11.23 4.19 10.27
CA HIS A 19 -11.18 2.78 9.93
C HIS A 19 -9.91 2.44 9.13
N TYR A 20 -9.26 1.36 9.51
CA TYR A 20 -7.99 0.96 8.92
C TYR A 20 -8.04 -0.44 8.32
N LEU A 21 -7.52 -0.55 7.11
CA LEU A 21 -7.19 -1.83 6.48
C LEU A 21 -5.67 -1.88 6.27
N TYR A 22 -5.01 -2.85 6.90
CA TYR A 22 -3.58 -3.10 6.70
C TYR A 22 -3.39 -4.30 5.77
N CYS A 23 -2.85 -4.06 4.58
CA CYS A 23 -2.51 -5.12 3.65
C CYS A 23 -1.05 -5.54 3.80
N PHE A 24 -0.83 -6.83 4.05
CA PHE A 24 0.51 -7.41 4.13
C PHE A 24 0.75 -8.42 3.01
N ASP A 25 1.45 -8.01 1.94
CA ASP A 25 1.79 -8.90 0.84
C ASP A 25 3.01 -9.80 1.15
N ASN A 26 2.86 -10.70 2.12
CA ASN A 26 3.93 -11.60 2.54
C ASN A 26 4.31 -12.63 1.47
N ALA A 27 3.34 -13.09 0.68
CA ALA A 27 3.57 -14.08 -0.37
C ALA A 27 4.47 -13.57 -1.51
N PHE A 28 4.61 -12.25 -1.64
CA PHE A 28 5.42 -11.62 -2.67
C PHE A 28 6.68 -10.94 -2.11
N PHE A 29 6.96 -11.11 -0.81
CA PHE A 29 8.16 -10.60 -0.16
C PHE A 29 9.40 -11.45 -0.51
N PRO A 30 10.59 -10.85 -0.66
CA PRO A 30 10.88 -9.42 -0.62
C PRO A 30 10.70 -8.73 -1.98
N TYR A 31 10.25 -7.46 -1.96
CA TYR A 31 10.06 -6.68 -3.18
C TYR A 31 11.39 -6.28 -3.84
N SER A 32 12.46 -6.13 -3.06
CA SER A 32 13.79 -5.74 -3.55
C SER A 32 14.42 -6.71 -4.55
N GLU A 33 13.91 -7.93 -4.63
CA GLU A 33 14.38 -8.97 -5.56
C GLU A 33 13.55 -8.99 -6.86
N LYS A 34 12.59 -8.08 -7.04
CA LYS A 34 11.67 -8.02 -8.18
C LYS A 34 11.92 -6.78 -9.04
N SER A 35 11.54 -6.85 -10.31
CA SER A 35 11.60 -5.68 -11.19
C SER A 35 10.53 -4.65 -10.79
N GLU A 36 10.79 -3.39 -11.14
CA GLU A 36 9.88 -2.28 -10.82
C GLU A 36 8.49 -2.49 -11.43
N GLU A 37 8.41 -2.95 -12.68
CA GLU A 37 7.15 -3.20 -13.39
C GLU A 37 6.29 -4.22 -12.66
N ILE A 38 6.91 -5.32 -12.22
CA ILE A 38 6.23 -6.39 -11.48
C ILE A 38 5.70 -5.87 -10.14
N ILE A 39 6.46 -5.02 -9.45
CA ILE A 39 6.04 -4.42 -8.18
C ILE A 39 4.85 -3.47 -8.40
N ILE A 40 4.88 -2.67 -9.47
CA ILE A 40 3.80 -1.74 -9.84
C ILE A 40 2.52 -2.52 -10.14
N GLU A 41 2.58 -3.52 -11.02
CA GLU A 41 1.42 -4.35 -11.37
C GLU A 41 0.83 -5.05 -10.13
N ARG A 42 1.70 -5.59 -9.26
CA ARG A 42 1.28 -6.25 -8.02
C ARG A 42 0.57 -5.27 -7.09
N ALA A 43 1.15 -4.09 -6.86
CA ALA A 43 0.58 -3.07 -5.98
C ALA A 43 -0.76 -2.56 -6.50
N LEU A 44 -0.85 -2.23 -7.79
CA LEU A 44 -2.10 -1.82 -8.44
C LEU A 44 -3.19 -2.87 -8.27
N LYS A 45 -2.88 -4.14 -8.56
CA LYS A 45 -3.84 -5.24 -8.44
C LYS A 45 -4.36 -5.39 -7.01
N ILE A 46 -3.48 -5.28 -6.01
CA ILE A 46 -3.87 -5.35 -4.60
C ILE A 46 -4.78 -4.17 -4.24
N CYS A 47 -4.36 -2.93 -4.51
CA CYS A 47 -5.13 -1.74 -4.19
C CYS A 47 -6.50 -1.74 -4.88
N GLN A 48 -6.56 -2.14 -6.15
CA GLN A 48 -7.81 -2.24 -6.90
C GLN A 48 -8.73 -3.32 -6.31
N THR A 49 -8.18 -4.46 -5.89
CA THR A 49 -8.97 -5.53 -5.27
C THR A 49 -9.55 -5.10 -3.94
N ILE A 50 -8.80 -4.34 -3.14
CA ILE A 50 -9.28 -3.79 -1.87
C ILE A 50 -10.34 -2.73 -2.11
N HIS A 51 -10.09 -1.79 -3.03
CA HIS A 51 -11.01 -0.70 -3.38
C HIS A 51 -12.34 -1.20 -3.96
N LYS A 52 -12.33 -2.34 -4.67
CA LYS A 52 -13.57 -3.00 -5.12
C LYS A 52 -14.43 -3.55 -3.99
N LYS A 53 -13.83 -3.85 -2.82
CA LYS A 53 -14.53 -4.45 -1.67
C LYS A 53 -14.89 -3.42 -0.59
N TYR A 54 -14.12 -2.35 -0.50
CA TYR A 54 -14.25 -1.33 0.53
C TYR A 54 -14.08 0.05 -0.11
N THR A 55 -14.91 1.01 0.29
CA THR A 55 -14.67 2.42 -0.04
C THR A 55 -13.40 2.87 0.70
N ILE A 56 -12.42 3.35 -0.04
CA ILE A 56 -11.12 3.79 0.50
C ILE A 56 -10.98 5.28 0.22
N ASP A 57 -10.79 6.09 1.26
CA ASP A 57 -10.54 7.52 1.14
C ASP A 57 -9.05 7.84 0.99
N ILE A 58 -8.16 7.02 1.55
CA ILE A 58 -6.71 7.23 1.55
C ILE A 58 -5.97 5.89 1.39
N ILE A 59 -4.96 5.86 0.50
CA ILE A 59 -4.00 4.76 0.39
C ILE A 59 -2.64 5.23 0.92
N VAL A 60 -2.07 4.49 1.88
CA VAL A 60 -0.74 4.74 2.45
C VAL A 60 0.21 3.63 2.06
N ILE A 61 1.31 3.97 1.38
CA ILE A 61 2.40 3.03 1.07
C ILE A 61 3.45 3.09 2.17
N ALA A 62 3.32 2.19 3.15
CA ALA A 62 4.16 2.17 4.35
C ALA A 62 5.60 1.66 4.15
N CYS A 63 5.98 1.23 2.94
CA CYS A 63 7.33 0.74 2.64
C CYS A 63 8.08 1.77 1.79
N ASN A 64 9.20 2.27 2.32
CA ASN A 64 10.00 3.30 1.65
C ASN A 64 10.42 2.89 0.23
N THR A 65 11.02 1.71 0.07
CA THR A 65 11.46 1.20 -1.25
C THR A 65 10.29 1.02 -2.23
N ALA A 66 9.16 0.49 -1.77
CA ALA A 66 8.00 0.34 -2.65
C ALA A 66 7.46 1.70 -3.06
N SER A 67 7.44 2.68 -2.14
CA SER A 67 6.85 4.00 -2.38
C SER A 67 7.50 4.77 -3.52
N THR A 68 8.81 4.63 -3.74
CA THR A 68 9.51 5.33 -4.83
C THR A 68 9.10 4.83 -6.21
N VAL A 69 8.63 3.58 -6.29
CA VAL A 69 8.28 2.92 -7.54
C VAL A 69 6.78 2.97 -7.81
N VAL A 70 5.94 2.73 -6.80
CA VAL A 70 4.49 2.50 -7.01
C VAL A 70 3.64 3.77 -6.94
N LEU A 71 4.11 4.84 -6.30
CA LEU A 71 3.30 6.04 -6.07
C LEU A 71 2.80 6.72 -7.35
N PRO A 72 3.61 6.90 -8.42
CA PRO A 72 3.13 7.50 -9.66
C PRO A 72 1.97 6.72 -10.28
N ALA A 73 2.14 5.40 -10.42
CA ALA A 73 1.12 4.53 -11.00
C ALA A 73 -0.17 4.51 -10.18
N LEU A 74 -0.09 4.51 -8.84
CA LEU A 74 -1.27 4.60 -7.99
C LEU A 74 -2.00 5.93 -8.16
N ARG A 75 -1.28 7.05 -8.25
CA ARG A 75 -1.91 8.37 -8.47
C ARG A 75 -2.61 8.49 -9.81
N GLU A 76 -2.13 7.81 -10.84
CA GLU A 76 -2.77 7.78 -12.16
C GLU A 76 -4.03 6.91 -12.20
N ASN A 77 -4.13 5.89 -11.33
CA ASN A 77 -5.19 4.88 -11.37
C ASN A 77 -6.29 5.07 -10.33
N PHE A 78 -6.12 5.98 -9.37
CA PHE A 78 -7.10 6.24 -8.31
C PHE A 78 -7.43 7.72 -8.23
N SER A 79 -8.72 8.04 -8.13
CA SER A 79 -9.25 9.40 -7.95
C SER A 79 -9.72 9.64 -6.51
N ILE A 80 -8.93 9.17 -5.55
CA ILE A 80 -9.14 9.37 -4.11
C ILE A 80 -8.26 10.49 -3.59
#